data_AF-A0A7Z9G2H7-F1
#
_entry.id   AF-A0A7Z9G2H7-F1
#
_cell.length_a   1.000
_cell.length_b   1.000
_cell.length_c   1.000
_cell.angle_alpha   90.00
_cell.angle_beta   90.00
_cell.angle_gamma   90.00
#
_symmetry.space_group_name_H-M   'P 1'
#
loop_
_entity.id
_entity.type
_entity.pdbx_description
1 polymer ?
#
loop_
_entity_poly.entity_id
_entity_poly.type
_entity_poly.pdbx_seq_one_letter_code
_entity_poly.pdbx_strand_id
1 'polypeptide(L)'
;MILKVSKSGADTGFMCRTTVPVPFGSLGVQLLSIDLPSNAGTYSPAFSGAVTANGNVVAIPAQGSLEDLIDYLNGIDAPNRALFVYLHDNELEICSGPYAVVFSGDLVAYFGLPSANLAANDCTNVTLHREKMNPVAEYIVDVTAPIDGVFHDGAFTETIGFVKGPKGLSSDSHFFRFTNTPAIIRVAVYYRMKANGALFIASCDTADRWSVTLRIAN
;
A
#
# COMPACT_ATOMS: atom_id res chain seq x y z
N MET A 1 18.36 -7.48 21.87
CA MET A 1 18.45 -6.10 21.35
C MET A 1 17.23 -5.79 20.48
N ILE A 2 16.73 -4.56 20.48
CA ILE A 2 15.73 -4.08 19.51
C ILE A 2 16.45 -3.24 18.46
N LEU A 3 16.23 -3.53 17.19
CA LEU A 3 16.73 -2.80 16.04
C LEU A 3 15.55 -2.21 15.27
N LYS A 4 15.44 -0.88 15.25
CA LYS A 4 14.49 -0.18 14.38
C LYS A 4 15.20 0.28 13.12
N VAL A 5 14.87 -0.36 12.00
CA VAL A 5 15.33 0.05 10.67
C VAL A 5 14.38 1.14 10.19
N SER A 6 14.89 2.33 9.86
CA SER A 6 14.08 3.42 9.31
C SER A 6 14.83 4.17 8.22
N LYS A 7 14.15 4.38 7.09
CA LYS A 7 14.69 5.02 5.89
C LYS A 7 13.62 5.86 5.22
N SER A 8 14.06 6.85 4.45
CA SER A 8 13.19 7.53 3.49
C SER A 8 13.14 6.75 2.17
N GLY A 9 12.11 6.97 1.35
CA GLY A 9 12.08 6.39 0.00
C GLY A 9 13.25 6.85 -0.88
N ALA A 10 13.73 8.09 -0.68
CA ALA A 10 14.93 8.59 -1.34
C ALA A 10 16.19 7.75 -1.03
N ASP A 11 16.33 7.27 0.22
CA ASP A 11 17.47 6.45 0.64
C ASP A 11 17.46 5.04 0.02
N THR A 12 16.31 4.59 -0.48
CA THR A 12 16.06 3.18 -0.81
C THR A 12 15.59 2.97 -2.24
N GLY A 13 15.63 4.03 -3.07
CA GLY A 13 15.22 3.98 -4.48
C GLY A 13 13.72 3.73 -4.63
N PHE A 14 12.93 4.39 -3.79
CA PHE A 14 11.46 4.34 -3.74
C PHE A 14 10.86 2.98 -3.33
N MET A 15 11.66 2.12 -2.72
CA MET A 15 11.26 0.78 -2.27
C MET A 15 11.48 0.62 -0.78
N CYS A 16 10.57 -0.05 -0.08
CA CYS A 16 10.69 -0.39 1.33
C CYS A 16 11.70 -1.54 1.56
N ARG A 17 12.95 -1.33 1.15
CA ARG A 17 14.06 -2.27 1.35
C ARG A 17 15.34 -1.56 1.73
N THR A 18 16.16 -2.18 2.56
CA THR A 18 17.48 -1.66 2.86
C THR A 18 18.40 -2.76 3.39
N THR A 19 19.66 -2.40 3.60
CA THR A 19 20.67 -3.26 4.17
C THR A 19 21.04 -2.72 5.55
N VAL A 20 21.08 -3.58 6.56
CA VAL A 20 21.42 -3.18 7.93
C VAL A 20 22.51 -4.06 8.52
N PRO A 21 23.50 -3.46 9.21
CA PRO A 21 24.46 -4.23 9.98
C PRO A 21 23.78 -4.84 11.20
N VAL A 22 24.19 -6.05 11.57
CA VAL A 22 23.77 -6.71 12.81
C VAL A 22 24.98 -6.97 13.69
N PRO A 23 24.84 -6.95 15.03
CA PRO A 23 25.94 -7.25 15.93
C PRO A 23 26.55 -8.63 15.64
N PHE A 24 27.87 -8.72 15.73
CA PHE A 24 28.57 -10.00 15.61
C PHE A 24 28.07 -10.99 16.67
N GLY A 25 27.89 -12.25 16.28
CA GLY A 25 27.37 -13.30 17.15
C GLY A 25 25.87 -13.25 17.40
N SER A 26 25.11 -12.46 16.63
CA SER A 26 23.64 -12.51 16.67
C SER A 26 23.17 -13.94 16.38
N LEU A 27 22.25 -14.46 17.21
CA LEU A 27 21.68 -15.81 17.11
C LEU A 27 20.47 -15.87 16.17
N GLY A 28 19.82 -14.74 15.89
CA GLY A 28 18.59 -14.74 15.10
C GLY A 28 17.84 -13.43 15.12
N VAL A 29 16.69 -13.45 14.45
CA VAL A 29 15.82 -12.30 14.22
C VAL A 29 14.36 -12.65 14.45
N GLN A 30 13.58 -11.68 14.90
CA GLN A 30 12.13 -11.76 15.03
C GLN A 30 11.51 -10.44 14.58
N LEU A 31 10.46 -10.52 13.75
CA LEU A 31 9.66 -9.34 13.39
C LEU A 31 8.79 -8.92 14.57
N LEU A 32 8.84 -7.64 14.92
CA LEU A 32 7.97 -7.04 15.93
C LEU A 32 6.86 -6.21 15.30
N SER A 33 7.23 -5.29 14.39
CA SER A 33 6.26 -4.39 13.76
C SER A 33 6.79 -3.76 12.48
N ILE A 34 5.89 -3.20 11.69
CA ILE A 34 6.18 -2.30 10.57
C ILE A 34 5.41 -0.99 10.73
N ASP A 35 5.94 0.06 10.11
CA ASP A 35 5.28 1.36 9.92
C ASP A 35 5.65 1.86 8.53
N LEU A 36 4.77 1.64 7.56
CA LEU A 36 4.89 2.04 6.16
C LEU A 36 3.94 3.22 5.88
N PRO A 37 4.20 4.03 4.84
CA PRO A 37 3.22 5.01 4.39
C PRO A 37 1.93 4.31 3.88
N SER A 38 0.80 5.03 3.87
CA SER A 38 -0.50 4.46 3.48
C SER A 38 -0.54 4.02 2.01
N ASN A 39 0.28 4.64 1.17
CA ASN A 39 0.45 4.39 -0.25
C ASN A 39 1.54 3.34 -0.57
N ALA A 40 2.01 2.58 0.43
CA ALA A 40 3.09 1.62 0.26
C ALA A 40 2.70 0.37 -0.57
N GLY A 41 1.40 0.12 -0.73
CA GLY A 41 0.87 -0.98 -1.53
C GLY A 41 0.00 -0.48 -2.69
N THR A 42 -0.57 -1.40 -3.46
CA THR A 42 -1.59 -1.06 -4.45
C THR A 42 -2.96 -0.89 -3.78
N TYR A 43 -3.73 0.13 -4.17
CA TYR A 43 -5.10 0.33 -3.67
C TYR A 43 -6.16 0.27 -4.77
N SER A 44 -6.03 1.08 -5.84
CA SER A 44 -6.97 1.05 -6.96
C SER A 44 -6.26 0.65 -8.26
N PRO A 45 -6.96 -0.03 -9.19
CA PRO A 45 -6.43 -0.22 -10.54
C PRO A 45 -6.38 1.12 -11.29
N ALA A 46 -5.77 1.12 -12.47
CA ALA A 46 -5.94 2.20 -13.41
C ALA A 46 -7.33 2.12 -14.08
N PHE A 47 -7.94 3.27 -14.33
CA PHE A 47 -9.21 3.42 -15.01
C PHE A 47 -9.01 4.20 -16.31
N SER A 48 -9.17 3.52 -17.44
CA SER A 48 -9.13 4.15 -18.76
C SER A 48 -10.40 4.95 -19.04
N GLY A 49 -10.25 6.22 -19.45
CA GLY A 49 -11.39 7.11 -19.73
C GLY A 49 -12.36 7.24 -18.55
N ALA A 50 -11.82 7.29 -17.34
CA ALA A 50 -12.55 7.19 -16.08
C ALA A 50 -13.56 8.31 -15.87
N VAL A 51 -13.22 9.53 -16.29
CA VAL A 51 -14.01 10.74 -16.10
C VAL A 51 -14.06 11.50 -17.40
N THR A 52 -15.27 11.78 -17.89
CA THR A 52 -15.50 12.69 -19.01
C THR A 52 -16.17 13.96 -18.50
N ALA A 53 -15.53 15.10 -18.68
CA ALA A 53 -16.05 16.41 -18.26
C ALA A 53 -15.73 17.46 -19.33
N ASN A 54 -16.72 18.25 -19.73
CA ASN A 54 -16.58 19.27 -20.78
C ASN A 54 -15.92 18.76 -22.08
N GLY A 55 -16.25 17.53 -22.49
CA GLY A 55 -15.67 16.88 -23.68
C GLY A 55 -14.23 16.34 -23.51
N ASN A 56 -13.59 16.57 -22.35
CA ASN A 56 -12.28 16.00 -22.03
C ASN A 56 -12.46 14.64 -21.37
N VAL A 57 -11.70 13.65 -21.84
CA VAL A 57 -11.70 12.29 -21.30
C VAL A 57 -10.41 12.09 -20.52
N VAL A 58 -10.54 11.87 -19.21
CA VAL A 58 -9.42 11.76 -18.27
C VAL A 58 -9.30 10.32 -17.78
N ALA A 59 -8.11 9.76 -17.91
CA ALA A 59 -7.75 8.49 -17.29
C ALA A 59 -7.25 8.72 -15.85
N ILE A 60 -7.52 7.75 -14.98
CA ILE A 60 -6.98 7.73 -13.61
C ILE A 60 -5.93 6.61 -13.57
N PRO A 61 -4.66 6.90 -13.26
CA PRO A 61 -3.66 5.86 -13.07
C PRO A 61 -3.94 5.08 -11.78
N ALA A 62 -3.31 3.91 -11.64
CA ALA A 62 -3.40 3.14 -10.40
C ALA A 62 -2.92 3.98 -9.20
N GLN A 63 -3.61 3.85 -8.07
CA GLN A 63 -3.34 4.62 -6.86
C GLN A 63 -2.87 3.72 -5.71
N GLY A 64 -2.02 4.26 -4.84
CA GLY A 64 -1.45 3.54 -3.70
C GLY A 64 -2.34 3.56 -2.45
N SER A 65 -3.24 4.53 -2.34
CA SER A 65 -4.18 4.67 -1.22
C SER A 65 -5.53 5.27 -1.65
N LEU A 66 -6.51 5.24 -0.74
CA LEU A 66 -7.80 5.91 -0.97
C LEU A 66 -7.62 7.43 -0.99
N GLU A 67 -6.74 7.92 -0.13
CA GLU A 67 -6.40 9.34 -0.01
C GLU A 67 -5.77 9.85 -1.32
N ASP A 68 -4.80 9.13 -1.89
CA ASP A 68 -4.21 9.50 -3.20
C ASP A 68 -5.26 9.49 -4.32
N LEU A 69 -6.18 8.52 -4.30
CA LEU A 69 -7.27 8.44 -5.28
C LEU A 69 -8.23 9.64 -5.16
N ILE A 70 -8.59 10.03 -3.94
CA ILE A 70 -9.43 11.20 -3.68
C ILE A 70 -8.70 12.48 -4.11
N ASP A 71 -7.42 12.61 -3.78
CA ASP A 71 -6.61 13.77 -4.16
C ASP A 71 -6.47 13.86 -5.69
N TYR A 72 -6.25 12.73 -6.37
CA TYR A 72 -6.21 12.68 -7.83
C TYR A 72 -7.54 13.12 -8.44
N LEU A 73 -8.67 12.58 -7.96
CA LEU A 73 -10.00 12.96 -8.43
C LEU A 73 -10.26 14.46 -8.23
N ASN A 74 -9.88 15.01 -7.07
CA ASN A 74 -9.98 16.44 -6.77
C ASN A 74 -9.07 17.32 -7.64
N GLY A 75 -7.98 16.75 -8.16
CA GLY A 75 -7.04 17.40 -9.06
C GLY A 75 -7.41 17.31 -10.54
N ILE A 76 -8.49 16.62 -10.92
CA ILE A 76 -8.92 16.51 -12.32
C ILE A 76 -9.36 17.90 -12.82
N ASP A 77 -8.55 18.44 -13.74
CA ASP A 77 -8.81 19.70 -14.43
C ASP A 77 -9.34 19.42 -15.85
N ALA A 78 -10.54 19.90 -16.16
CA ALA A 78 -11.21 19.65 -17.41
C ALA A 78 -12.09 20.83 -17.86
N PRO A 79 -11.46 21.82 -18.52
CA PRO A 79 -10.96 23.06 -17.90
C PRO A 79 -11.72 23.52 -16.65
N ASN A 80 -11.00 23.97 -15.63
CA ASN A 80 -11.44 24.08 -14.24
C ASN A 80 -11.63 22.72 -13.58
N ARG A 81 -11.62 22.72 -12.24
CA ARG A 81 -11.81 21.53 -11.42
C ARG A 81 -13.14 20.84 -11.75
N ALA A 82 -13.04 19.58 -12.18
CA ALA A 82 -14.19 18.78 -12.60
C ALA A 82 -14.98 18.21 -11.42
N LEU A 83 -14.28 17.84 -10.34
CA LEU A 83 -14.85 17.12 -9.21
C LEU A 83 -14.42 17.73 -7.86
N PHE A 84 -15.34 17.68 -6.91
CA PHE A 84 -15.11 17.94 -5.49
C PHE A 84 -15.49 16.65 -4.74
N VAL A 85 -14.48 15.98 -4.21
CA VAL A 85 -14.60 14.68 -3.57
C VAL A 85 -14.26 14.82 -2.10
N TYR A 86 -15.20 14.44 -1.24
CA TYR A 86 -15.09 14.50 0.21
C TYR A 86 -15.31 13.11 0.78
N LEU A 87 -14.47 12.72 1.74
CA LEU A 87 -14.63 11.49 2.50
C LEU A 87 -14.92 11.83 3.96
N HIS A 88 -16.06 11.36 4.45
CA HIS A 88 -16.42 11.44 5.86
C HIS A 88 -16.71 10.03 6.38
N ASP A 89 -15.84 9.53 7.26
CA ASP A 89 -15.82 8.13 7.71
C ASP A 89 -15.78 7.11 6.55
N ASN A 90 -16.94 6.57 6.19
CA ASN A 90 -17.12 5.65 5.06
C ASN A 90 -18.01 6.23 3.96
N GLU A 91 -18.49 7.46 4.09
CA GLU A 91 -19.29 8.12 3.06
C GLU A 91 -18.40 8.94 2.15
N LEU A 92 -18.41 8.58 0.87
CA LEU A 92 -17.76 9.33 -0.20
C LEU A 92 -18.83 10.18 -0.89
N GLU A 93 -18.69 11.49 -0.77
CA GLU A 93 -19.47 12.48 -1.52
C GLU A 93 -18.64 12.94 -2.73
N ILE A 94 -19.24 12.87 -3.91
CA ILE A 94 -18.66 13.31 -5.17
C ILE A 94 -19.61 14.34 -5.78
N CYS A 95 -19.15 15.58 -5.86
CA CYS A 95 -19.85 16.66 -6.53
C CYS A 95 -19.15 17.03 -7.83
N SER A 96 -19.92 17.33 -8.87
CA SER A 96 -19.39 17.92 -10.09
C SER A 96 -19.21 19.43 -9.90
N GLY A 97 -18.25 19.99 -10.62
CA GLY A 97 -18.12 21.43 -10.80
C GLY A 97 -19.13 21.97 -11.83
N PRO A 98 -18.75 23.00 -12.62
CA PRO A 98 -19.67 23.67 -13.53
C PRO A 98 -20.07 22.82 -14.77
N TYR A 99 -19.48 21.64 -14.95
CA TYR A 99 -19.76 20.75 -16.08
C TYR A 99 -20.40 19.46 -15.62
N ALA A 100 -21.28 18.90 -16.44
CA ALA A 100 -21.75 17.54 -16.25
C ALA A 100 -20.57 16.56 -16.40
N VAL A 101 -20.59 15.51 -15.58
CA VAL A 101 -19.56 14.47 -15.54
C VAL A 101 -20.17 13.13 -15.91
N VAL A 102 -19.45 12.39 -16.76
CA VAL A 102 -19.75 10.99 -17.06
C VAL A 102 -18.60 10.12 -16.55
N PHE A 103 -18.90 9.20 -15.65
CA PHE A 103 -17.97 8.21 -15.13
C PHE A 103 -17.92 6.98 -16.03
N SER A 104 -16.77 6.32 -16.12
CA SER A 104 -16.66 5.02 -16.76
C SER A 104 -17.42 3.95 -15.97
N GLY A 105 -17.87 2.89 -16.65
CA GLY A 105 -18.53 1.76 -16.00
C GLY A 105 -17.66 1.10 -14.93
N ASP A 106 -16.35 1.01 -15.16
CA ASP A 106 -15.40 0.45 -14.19
C ASP A 106 -15.29 1.30 -12.92
N LEU A 107 -15.28 2.63 -13.06
CA LEU A 107 -15.22 3.54 -11.90
C LEU A 107 -16.53 3.52 -11.11
N VAL A 108 -17.68 3.47 -11.81
CA VAL A 108 -19.00 3.30 -11.20
C VAL A 108 -19.05 2.00 -10.40
N ALA A 109 -18.58 0.89 -10.97
CA ALA A 109 -18.55 -0.40 -10.29
C ALA A 109 -17.58 -0.42 -9.10
N TYR A 110 -16.43 0.25 -9.22
CA TYR A 110 -15.42 0.31 -8.17
C TYR A 110 -15.91 1.03 -6.91
N PHE A 111 -16.54 2.20 -7.08
CA PHE A 111 -17.09 2.96 -5.95
C PHE A 111 -18.50 2.52 -5.55
N GLY A 112 -19.23 1.83 -6.43
CA GLY A 112 -20.65 1.51 -6.22
C GLY A 112 -21.56 2.71 -6.46
N LEU A 113 -21.22 3.60 -7.40
CA LEU A 113 -22.01 4.80 -7.66
C LEU A 113 -23.41 4.45 -8.19
N PRO A 114 -24.46 5.19 -7.80
CA PRO A 114 -25.83 4.91 -8.23
C PRO A 114 -26.09 5.27 -9.70
N SER A 115 -25.22 6.07 -10.32
CA SER A 115 -25.35 6.54 -11.69
C SER A 115 -23.96 6.77 -12.31
N ALA A 116 -23.85 6.51 -13.62
CA ALA A 116 -22.68 6.89 -14.40
C ALA A 116 -22.65 8.38 -14.77
N ASN A 117 -23.76 9.10 -14.61
CA ASN A 117 -23.87 10.51 -14.96
C ASN A 117 -24.13 11.34 -13.70
N LEU A 118 -23.41 12.45 -13.58
CA LEU A 118 -23.63 13.48 -12.58
C LEU A 118 -23.88 14.81 -13.32
N ALA A 119 -25.02 15.45 -13.08
CA ALA A 119 -25.33 16.74 -13.68
C ALA A 119 -24.35 17.82 -13.20
N ALA A 120 -24.28 18.98 -13.87
CA ALA A 120 -23.42 20.07 -13.44
C ALA A 120 -23.88 20.65 -12.08
N ASN A 121 -22.93 20.91 -11.18
CA ASN A 121 -23.15 21.37 -9.80
C ASN A 121 -24.07 20.44 -8.99
N ASP A 122 -24.01 19.14 -9.27
CA ASP A 122 -24.79 18.11 -8.58
C ASP A 122 -23.86 17.19 -7.78
N CYS A 123 -24.41 16.49 -6.80
CA CYS A 123 -23.66 15.63 -5.89
C CYS A 123 -24.25 14.23 -5.81
N THR A 124 -23.39 13.23 -5.63
CA THR A 124 -23.79 11.86 -5.33
C THR A 124 -22.97 11.31 -4.18
N ASN A 125 -23.61 10.49 -3.36
CA ASN A 125 -23.03 9.95 -2.14
C ASN A 125 -23.08 8.43 -2.19
N VAL A 126 -22.01 7.79 -1.72
CA VAL A 126 -21.95 6.33 -1.59
C VAL A 126 -21.26 5.93 -0.29
N THR A 127 -21.79 4.91 0.36
CA THR A 127 -21.11 4.28 1.50
C THR A 127 -20.08 3.27 0.96
N LEU A 128 -18.80 3.55 1.21
CA LEU A 128 -17.69 2.69 0.84
C LEU A 128 -17.56 1.50 1.80
N HIS A 129 -17.35 0.32 1.23
CA HIS A 129 -16.92 -0.88 1.95
C HIS A 129 -15.38 -0.97 1.91
N ARG A 130 -14.70 -0.16 2.74
CA ARG A 130 -13.23 0.01 2.71
C ARG A 130 -12.45 -1.31 2.81
N GLU A 131 -12.96 -2.26 3.58
CA GLU A 131 -12.37 -3.60 3.73
C GLU A 131 -12.41 -4.44 2.45
N LYS A 132 -13.44 -4.21 1.61
CA LYS A 132 -13.59 -4.87 0.30
C LYS A 132 -12.76 -4.16 -0.78
N MET A 133 -12.60 -2.84 -0.66
CA MET A 133 -11.82 -2.04 -1.61
C MET A 133 -10.32 -2.29 -1.51
N ASN A 134 -9.78 -2.55 -0.31
CA ASN A 134 -8.36 -2.84 -0.15
C ASN A 134 -7.99 -4.18 -0.82
N PRO A 135 -7.20 -4.18 -1.90
CA PRO A 135 -6.85 -5.41 -2.63
C PRO A 135 -5.68 -6.16 -1.98
N VAL A 136 -5.01 -5.57 -0.99
CA VAL A 136 -3.88 -6.15 -0.27
C VAL A 136 -4.39 -7.06 0.85
N ALA A 137 -3.89 -8.30 0.87
CA ALA A 137 -4.20 -9.29 1.90
C ALA A 137 -3.38 -9.03 3.18
N GLU A 138 -2.08 -8.81 3.01
CA GLU A 138 -1.10 -8.63 4.09
C GLU A 138 0.20 -8.04 3.54
N TYR A 139 1.02 -7.54 4.45
CA TYR A 139 2.41 -7.15 4.23
C TYR A 139 3.32 -8.22 4.81
N ILE A 140 4.44 -8.48 4.14
CA ILE A 140 5.37 -9.57 4.41
C ILE A 140 6.75 -8.95 4.60
N VAL A 141 7.46 -9.35 5.65
CA VAL A 141 8.85 -8.91 5.85
C VAL A 141 9.79 -10.07 5.56
N ASP A 142 10.64 -9.87 4.57
CA ASP A 142 11.72 -10.78 4.25
C ASP A 142 13.04 -10.26 4.82
N VAL A 143 13.84 -11.20 5.30
CA VAL A 143 15.22 -10.97 5.73
C VAL A 143 16.16 -11.91 4.99
N THR A 144 16.88 -11.36 4.01
CA THR A 144 17.97 -12.08 3.34
C THR A 144 19.17 -12.17 4.28
N ALA A 145 19.38 -13.36 4.83
CA ALA A 145 20.43 -13.74 5.77
C ALA A 145 20.62 -15.27 5.69
N PRO A 146 21.68 -15.86 6.28
CA PRO A 146 21.74 -17.31 6.47
C PRO A 146 20.71 -17.70 7.55
N ILE A 147 19.47 -17.91 7.12
CA ILE A 147 18.31 -18.16 7.97
C ILE A 147 17.37 -19.15 7.27
N ASP A 148 16.74 -20.01 8.05
CA ASP A 148 15.57 -20.76 7.62
C ASP A 148 14.34 -20.01 8.17
N GLY A 149 13.67 -19.24 7.32
CA GLY A 149 12.48 -18.46 7.68
C GLY A 149 11.21 -19.31 7.74
N VAL A 150 10.07 -18.75 7.38
CA VAL A 150 8.78 -19.48 7.36
C VAL A 150 8.85 -20.65 6.38
N PHE A 151 8.36 -21.82 6.80
CA PHE A 151 8.20 -22.98 5.92
C PHE A 151 6.89 -22.87 5.15
N HIS A 152 6.98 -22.80 3.81
CA HIS A 152 5.84 -22.66 2.91
C HIS A 152 6.07 -23.48 1.65
N ASP A 153 5.03 -24.14 1.13
CA ASP A 153 5.07 -24.97 -0.09
C ASP A 153 6.23 -25.97 -0.17
N GLY A 154 6.61 -26.54 0.98
CA GLY A 154 7.64 -27.58 1.06
C GLY A 154 9.08 -27.06 1.20
N ALA A 155 9.29 -25.75 1.33
CA ALA A 155 10.62 -25.14 1.50
C ALA A 155 10.64 -24.05 2.59
N PHE A 156 11.81 -23.81 3.18
CA PHE A 156 12.05 -22.63 4.00
C PHE A 156 12.21 -21.39 3.12
N THR A 157 11.67 -20.26 3.56
CA THR A 157 11.70 -18.96 2.86
C THR A 157 12.60 -17.96 3.60
N GLU A 158 12.77 -16.75 3.04
CA GLU A 158 13.41 -15.62 3.74
C GLU A 158 12.40 -14.81 4.59
N THR A 159 11.12 -15.19 4.55
CA THR A 159 10.06 -14.49 5.28
C THR A 159 10.18 -14.72 6.78
N ILE A 160 10.12 -13.64 7.56
CA ILE A 160 10.21 -13.67 9.02
C ILE A 160 8.96 -13.14 9.74
N GLY A 161 7.91 -12.80 9.00
CA GLY A 161 6.64 -12.41 9.58
C GLY A 161 5.70 -11.69 8.62
N PHE A 162 4.47 -11.53 9.08
CA PHE A 162 3.34 -10.98 8.35
C PHE A 162 2.68 -9.87 9.16
N VAL A 163 2.10 -8.87 8.49
CA VAL A 163 1.36 -7.77 9.12
C VAL A 163 0.10 -7.49 8.30
N LYS A 164 -1.06 -7.36 8.97
CA LYS A 164 -2.36 -7.21 8.29
C LYS A 164 -2.51 -5.92 7.46
N GLY A 165 -1.73 -4.90 7.74
CA GLY A 165 -1.82 -3.60 7.09
C GLY A 165 -0.46 -2.90 7.05
N PRO A 166 -0.38 -1.71 6.45
CA PRO A 166 0.89 -0.98 6.29
C PRO A 166 1.51 -0.57 7.62
N LYS A 167 0.75 -0.61 8.72
CA LYS A 167 1.20 -0.30 10.07
C LYS A 167 0.66 -1.32 11.05
N GLY A 168 1.52 -1.79 11.97
CA GLY A 168 1.08 -2.65 13.06
C GLY A 168 2.11 -3.66 13.51
N LEU A 169 1.70 -4.47 14.49
CA LEU A 169 2.47 -5.58 15.02
C LEU A 169 2.47 -6.77 14.05
N SER A 170 3.52 -7.58 14.13
CA SER A 170 3.55 -8.88 13.45
C SER A 170 2.35 -9.73 13.90
N SER A 171 1.59 -10.28 12.96
CA SER A 171 0.52 -11.24 13.24
C SER A 171 1.06 -12.62 13.60
N ASP A 172 2.30 -12.89 13.16
CA ASP A 172 3.10 -14.06 13.47
C ASP A 172 4.45 -13.53 13.95
N SER A 173 4.72 -13.63 15.26
CA SER A 173 6.01 -13.19 15.80
C SER A 173 6.83 -14.39 16.25
N HIS A 174 7.43 -15.08 15.29
CA HIS A 174 8.40 -16.15 15.52
C HIS A 174 9.84 -15.64 15.57
N PHE A 175 10.65 -16.30 16.40
CA PHE A 175 12.10 -16.07 16.44
C PHE A 175 12.80 -17.09 15.55
N PHE A 176 13.46 -16.59 14.51
CA PHE A 176 14.16 -17.40 13.52
C PHE A 176 15.66 -17.35 13.82
N ARG A 177 16.27 -18.52 13.96
CA ARG A 177 17.70 -18.65 14.24
C ARG A 177 18.50 -18.52 12.95
N PHE A 178 19.60 -17.78 13.01
CA PHE A 178 20.55 -17.80 11.91
C PHE A 178 21.28 -19.15 11.87
N THR A 179 21.47 -19.68 10.66
CA THR A 179 22.22 -20.92 10.40
C THR A 179 23.72 -20.67 10.31
N ASN A 180 24.13 -19.39 10.16
CA ASN A 180 25.51 -18.92 10.23
C ASN A 180 25.55 -17.52 10.85
N THR A 181 26.72 -16.89 11.04
CA THR A 181 26.83 -15.55 11.64
C THR A 181 26.78 -14.46 10.55
N PRO A 182 25.65 -13.77 10.32
CA PRO A 182 25.62 -12.61 9.44
C PRO A 182 26.30 -11.40 10.09
N ALA A 183 27.05 -10.64 9.31
CA ALA A 183 27.47 -9.27 9.68
C ALA A 183 26.44 -8.22 9.21
N ILE A 184 25.68 -8.58 8.17
CA ILE A 184 24.74 -7.72 7.47
C ILE A 184 23.53 -8.57 7.10
N ILE A 185 22.33 -7.98 7.22
CA ILE A 185 21.09 -8.55 6.68
C ILE A 185 20.47 -7.56 5.70
N ARG A 186 19.73 -8.06 4.71
CA ARG A 186 18.85 -7.21 3.89
C ARG A 186 17.42 -7.37 4.37
N VAL A 187 16.73 -6.26 4.55
CA VAL A 187 15.32 -6.23 4.94
C VAL A 187 14.54 -5.71 3.75
N ALA A 188 13.47 -6.40 3.37
CA ALA A 188 12.53 -5.95 2.36
C ALA A 188 11.10 -6.18 2.83
N VAL A 189 10.22 -5.23 2.55
CA VAL A 189 8.79 -5.36 2.83
C VAL A 189 8.06 -5.55 1.52
N TYR A 190 7.30 -6.63 1.42
CA TYR A 190 6.43 -6.96 0.31
C TYR A 190 4.97 -6.84 0.73
N TYR A 191 4.06 -6.83 -0.24
CA TYR A 191 2.63 -7.02 -0.02
C TYR A 191 2.08 -8.10 -0.94
N ARG A 192 1.08 -8.83 -0.44
CA ARG A 192 0.40 -9.93 -1.14
C ARG A 192 -0.98 -9.48 -1.61
N MET A 193 -1.31 -9.70 -2.88
CA MET A 193 -2.63 -9.40 -3.43
C MET A 193 -3.67 -10.47 -3.04
N LYS A 194 -4.88 -10.06 -2.64
CA LYS A 194 -6.00 -10.97 -2.33
C LYS A 194 -6.45 -11.80 -3.54
N ALA A 195 -6.42 -11.20 -4.74
CA ALA A 195 -7.02 -11.79 -5.94
C ALA A 195 -6.27 -13.03 -6.44
N ASN A 196 -4.94 -13.03 -6.37
CA ASN A 196 -4.09 -14.05 -7.00
C ASN A 196 -2.86 -14.44 -6.16
N GLY A 197 -2.70 -13.89 -4.96
CA GLY A 197 -1.54 -14.15 -4.11
C GLY A 197 -0.21 -13.56 -4.63
N ALA A 198 -0.24 -12.74 -5.69
CA ALA A 198 0.97 -12.15 -6.24
C ALA A 198 1.67 -11.25 -5.22
N LEU A 199 3.00 -11.31 -5.21
CA LEU A 199 3.89 -10.57 -4.31
C LEU A 199 4.54 -9.41 -5.04
N PHE A 200 4.51 -8.25 -4.40
CA PHE A 200 5.12 -7.02 -4.91
C PHE A 200 5.89 -6.35 -3.79
N ILE A 201 7.00 -5.70 -4.14
CA ILE A 201 7.75 -4.91 -3.16
C ILE A 201 6.95 -3.65 -2.81
N ALA A 202 6.85 -3.34 -1.52
CA ALA A 202 6.18 -2.14 -1.07
C ALA A 202 6.97 -0.88 -1.50
N SER A 203 6.25 0.14 -1.97
CA SER A 203 6.81 1.43 -2.39
C SER A 203 6.91 2.42 -1.21
N CYS A 204 7.72 3.44 -1.38
CA CYS A 204 7.76 4.61 -0.49
C CYS A 204 8.26 5.81 -1.30
N ASP A 205 7.52 6.92 -1.32
CA ASP A 205 7.94 8.08 -2.09
C ASP A 205 9.12 8.82 -1.43
N THR A 206 9.68 9.79 -2.16
CA THR A 206 10.87 10.56 -1.75
C THR A 206 10.81 11.05 -0.29
N ALA A 207 9.66 11.60 0.12
CA ALA A 207 9.46 12.17 1.46
C ALA A 207 8.93 11.17 2.48
N ASP A 208 8.44 10.01 2.03
CA ASP A 208 7.84 9.02 2.92
C ASP A 208 8.94 8.32 3.73
N ARG A 209 8.63 8.11 5.00
CA ARG A 209 9.43 7.26 5.88
C ARG A 209 8.75 5.93 6.06
N TRP A 210 9.55 4.89 6.03
CA TRP A 210 9.14 3.55 6.41
C TRP A 210 10.04 3.02 7.53
N SER A 211 9.53 2.07 8.30
CA SER A 211 10.33 1.38 9.30
C SER A 211 9.89 -0.06 9.55
N VAL A 212 10.87 -0.88 9.92
CA VAL A 212 10.69 -2.25 10.38
C VAL A 212 11.39 -2.38 11.73
N THR A 213 10.67 -2.88 12.73
CA THR A 213 11.21 -3.11 14.07
C THR A 213 11.48 -4.60 14.25
N LEU A 214 12.74 -4.92 14.50
CA LEU A 214 13.25 -6.28 14.67
C LEU A 214 13.76 -6.48 16.09
N ARG A 215 13.55 -7.67 16.64
CA ARG A 215 14.33 -8.14 17.78
C ARG A 215 15.49 -8.98 17.26
N ILE A 216 16.70 -8.59 17.64
CA ILE A 216 17.93 -9.35 17.38
C ILE A 216 18.41 -9.93 18.71
N ALA A 217 18.60 -11.24 18.79
CA ALA A 217 19.16 -11.88 19.98
C ALA A 217 20.64 -12.22 19.77
N ASN A 218 21.39 -12.21 20.86
CA ASN A 218 22.76 -12.72 20.96
C ASN A 218 22.75 -13.96 21.86
#